data_AF-A0A7C4KJ92-F1
#
_entry.id   AF-A0A7C4KJ92-F1
#
_cell.length_a   1.000
_cell.length_b   1.000
_cell.length_c   1.000
_cell.angle_alpha   90.00
_cell.angle_beta   90.00
_cell.angle_gamma   90.00
#
_symmetry.space_group_name_H-M   'P 1'
#
loop_
_entity.id
_entity.type
_entity.pdbx_description
1 polymer ?
#
loop_
_entity_poly.entity_id
_entity_poly.type
_entity_poly.pdbx_seq_one_letter_code
_entity_poly.pdbx_strand_id
1 'polypeptide(L)'
;MDWEDTHTLSPDREEIARQVLEAIRGGADVLRAIRRHPLPGGGYLPKSILVQTYQLLVENGEWAPDDALLRRIRMKPVRTLSGVTTVTVLTKPYPCPGRCIFCPTDVRMPKSYLPDEPGAMRGLQNDFDPYL
;
A
#
# COMPACT_ATOMS: atom_id res chain seq x y z
N MET A 1 -3.04 -9.31 -9.49
CA MET A 1 -2.66 -7.88 -9.42
C MET A 1 -1.52 -7.83 -8.45
N ASP A 2 -0.33 -7.45 -8.92
CA ASP A 2 0.86 -7.46 -8.07
C ASP A 2 0.79 -6.27 -7.08
N TRP A 3 1.25 -6.48 -5.85
CA TRP A 3 1.27 -5.41 -4.84
C TRP A 3 2.21 -4.27 -5.28
N GLU A 4 3.28 -4.62 -5.98
CA GLU A 4 4.25 -3.68 -6.55
C GLU A 4 3.58 -2.72 -7.55
N ASP A 5 2.71 -3.22 -8.43
CA ASP A 5 2.00 -2.42 -9.45
C ASP A 5 1.17 -1.27 -8.85
N THR A 6 0.68 -1.43 -7.61
CA THR A 6 -0.09 -0.38 -6.92
C THR A 6 0.78 0.72 -6.30
N HIS A 7 2.10 0.50 -6.19
CA HIS A 7 3.05 1.42 -5.58
C HIS A 7 4.06 2.01 -6.57
N THR A 8 4.05 1.58 -7.84
CA THR A 8 4.92 2.14 -8.87
C THR A 8 4.44 3.51 -9.36
N LEU A 9 5.39 4.43 -9.55
CA LEU A 9 5.17 5.73 -10.18
C LEU A 9 5.05 5.55 -11.71
N SER A 10 3.80 5.42 -12.18
CA SER A 10 3.47 5.48 -13.60
C SER A 10 3.33 6.94 -14.05
N PRO A 11 3.62 7.30 -15.32
CA PRO A 11 3.45 8.66 -15.85
C PRO A 11 2.07 9.26 -15.55
N ASP A 12 1.00 8.47 -15.69
CA ASP A 12 -0.37 8.92 -15.42
C ASP A 12 -0.59 9.26 -13.94
N ARG A 13 0.04 8.48 -13.04
CA ARG A 13 -0.05 8.71 -11.59
C ARG A 13 0.76 9.92 -11.18
N GLU A 14 1.91 10.13 -11.80
CA GLU A 14 2.76 11.29 -11.54
C GLU A 14 2.07 12.60 -11.95
N GLU A 15 1.43 12.62 -13.12
CA GLU A 15 0.68 13.80 -13.59
C GLU A 15 -0.46 14.16 -12.62
N ILE A 16 -1.24 13.16 -12.20
CA ILE A 16 -2.30 13.37 -11.21
C ILE A 16 -1.72 13.78 -9.85
N ALA A 17 -0.59 13.22 -9.44
CA ALA A 17 0.09 13.59 -8.20
C ALA A 17 0.50 15.06 -8.21
N ARG A 18 1.03 15.59 -9.33
CA ARG A 18 1.38 17.01 -9.48
C ARG A 18 0.16 17.91 -9.31
N GLN A 19 -0.95 17.60 -9.99
CA GLN A 19 -2.21 18.35 -9.86
C GLN A 19 -2.74 18.37 -8.41
N VAL A 20 -2.69 17.22 -7.74
CA VAL A 20 -3.09 17.10 -6.34
C VAL A 20 -2.15 17.88 -5.42
N LEU A 21 -0.83 17.82 -5.62
CA LEU A 21 0.16 18.55 -4.84
C LEU A 21 -0.01 20.07 -4.99
N GLU A 22 -0.26 20.56 -6.20
CA GLU A 22 -0.54 21.98 -6.43
C GLU A 22 -1.82 22.44 -5.73
N ALA A 23 -2.89 21.64 -5.80
CA ALA A 23 -4.13 21.94 -5.08
C ALA A 23 -3.91 22.02 -3.57
N ILE A 24 -3.13 21.08 -3.00
CA ILE A 24 -2.80 21.06 -1.56
C ILE A 24 -1.93 22.26 -1.17
N ARG A 25 -0.98 22.64 -2.04
CA ARG A 25 -0.15 23.84 -1.88
C ARG A 25 -0.99 25.12 -1.92
N GLY A 26 -2.02 25.15 -2.77
CA GLY A 26 -3.04 26.21 -2.83
C GLY A 26 -4.03 26.22 -1.66
N GLY A 27 -3.83 25.39 -0.63
CA GLY A 27 -4.62 25.37 0.59
C GLY A 27 -5.78 24.37 0.62
N ALA A 28 -5.93 23.51 -0.40
CA ALA A 28 -6.95 22.47 -0.37
C ALA A 28 -6.65 21.43 0.72
N ASP A 29 -7.71 20.85 1.30
CA ASP A 29 -7.61 19.66 2.13
C ASP A 29 -7.06 18.46 1.32
N VAL A 30 -6.21 17.65 1.94
CA VAL A 30 -5.49 16.54 1.28
C VAL A 30 -6.46 15.48 0.75
N LEU A 31 -7.42 15.04 1.57
CA LEU A 31 -8.37 14.01 1.16
C LEU A 31 -9.30 14.54 0.07
N ARG A 32 -9.73 15.80 0.18
CA ARG A 32 -10.55 16.46 -0.84
C ARG A 32 -9.80 16.61 -2.16
N ALA A 33 -8.52 16.98 -2.13
CA ALA A 33 -7.68 17.10 -3.31
C ALA A 33 -7.52 15.75 -4.02
N ILE A 34 -7.21 14.69 -3.28
CA ILE A 34 -7.11 13.32 -3.82
C ILE A 34 -8.43 12.87 -4.46
N ARG A 35 -9.57 13.09 -3.78
CA ARG A 35 -10.89 12.66 -4.28
C ARG A 35 -11.34 13.40 -5.54
N ARG A 36 -10.84 14.61 -5.77
CA ARG A 36 -11.16 15.43 -6.96
C ARG A 36 -10.36 15.00 -8.20
N HIS A 37 -9.33 14.19 -8.03
CA HIS A 37 -8.48 13.71 -9.13
C HIS A 37 -8.43 12.17 -9.08
N PRO A 38 -9.53 11.47 -9.45
CA PRO A 38 -9.55 10.01 -9.48
C PRO A 38 -8.61 9.46 -10.56
N LEU A 39 -8.13 8.23 -10.37
CA LEU A 39 -7.30 7.56 -11.37
C LEU A 39 -8.15 7.11 -12.58
N PRO A 40 -7.60 7.07 -13.81
CA PRO A 40 -8.34 6.67 -15.02
C PRO A 40 -8.93 5.25 -14.94
N GLY A 41 -8.23 4.33 -14.26
CA GLY A 41 -8.67 2.96 -14.02
C GLY A 41 -9.58 2.76 -12.80
N GLY A 42 -10.04 3.86 -12.19
CA GLY A 42 -10.80 3.84 -10.94
C GLY A 42 -9.91 3.85 -9.69
N GLY A 43 -10.51 4.29 -8.58
CA GLY A 43 -9.79 4.47 -7.31
C GLY A 43 -9.09 5.83 -7.20
N TYR A 44 -8.23 5.93 -6.19
CA TYR A 44 -7.59 7.18 -5.77
C TYR A 44 -6.09 7.02 -5.67
N LEU A 45 -5.38 8.12 -5.88
CA LEU A 45 -3.93 8.16 -5.73
C LEU A 45 -3.52 7.84 -4.27
N PRO A 46 -2.61 6.88 -4.04
CA PRO A 46 -2.09 6.62 -2.71
C PRO A 46 -1.16 7.75 -2.27
N LYS A 47 -1.14 8.03 -0.95
CA LYS A 47 -0.29 9.09 -0.37
C LYS A 47 1.21 8.86 -0.58
N SER A 48 1.64 7.60 -0.71
CA SER A 48 3.04 7.26 -1.01
C SER A 48 3.52 7.91 -2.31
N ILE A 49 2.67 7.89 -3.35
CA ILE A 49 2.97 8.50 -4.64
C ILE A 49 3.06 10.03 -4.51
N LEU A 50 2.18 10.68 -3.73
CA LEU A 50 2.29 12.11 -3.46
C LEU A 50 3.63 12.49 -2.82
N VAL A 51 4.07 11.70 -1.83
CA VAL A 51 5.37 11.92 -1.16
C VAL A 51 6.52 11.72 -2.14
N GLN A 52 6.48 10.63 -2.93
CA GLN A 52 7.50 10.33 -3.93
C GLN A 52 7.61 11.41 -5.01
N THR A 53 6.48 11.86 -5.58
CA THR A 53 6.45 12.94 -6.56
C THR A 53 6.95 14.26 -5.95
N TYR A 54 6.56 14.59 -4.72
CA TYR A 54 7.07 15.77 -4.04
C TYR A 54 8.60 15.72 -3.85
N GLN A 55 9.15 14.56 -3.46
CA GLN A 55 10.60 14.37 -3.31
C GLN A 55 11.32 14.56 -4.64
N LEU A 56 10.79 13.98 -5.73
CA LEU A 56 11.34 14.16 -7.08
C LEU A 56 11.32 15.64 -7.52
N LEU A 57 10.24 16.37 -7.29
CA LEU A 57 10.14 17.79 -7.62
C LEU A 57 11.16 18.65 -6.86
N VAL A 58 11.45 18.29 -5.60
CA VAL A 58 12.46 18.97 -4.79
C VAL A 58 13.88 18.60 -5.24
N GLU A 59 14.14 17.32 -5.51
CA GLU A 59 15.43 16.82 -6.01
C GLU A 59 15.80 17.40 -7.38
N ASN A 60 14.81 17.54 -8.27
CA ASN A 60 14.96 18.18 -9.58
C ASN A 60 15.10 19.71 -9.51
N GLY A 61 14.94 20.31 -8.32
CA GLY A 61 15.00 21.76 -8.11
C GLY A 61 13.80 22.54 -8.63
N GLU A 62 12.72 21.86 -9.04
CA GLU A 62 11.48 22.51 -9.46
C GLU A 62 10.79 23.19 -8.27
N TRP A 63 10.84 22.55 -7.11
CA TRP A 63 10.20 23.01 -5.88
C TRP A 63 11.23 23.20 -4.77
N ALA A 64 11.06 24.25 -3.95
CA ALA A 64 11.80 24.40 -2.71
C ALA A 64 11.25 23.42 -1.65
N PRO A 65 12.10 22.89 -0.74
CA PRO A 65 11.63 22.04 0.34
C PRO A 65 10.68 22.78 1.28
N ASP A 66 9.51 22.19 1.52
CA ASP A 66 8.45 22.65 2.42
C ASP A 66 8.06 21.53 3.41
N ASP A 67 8.56 21.67 4.65
CA ASP A 67 8.27 20.74 5.74
C ASP A 67 6.79 20.70 6.15
N ALA A 68 6.07 21.82 6.02
CA ALA A 68 4.66 21.90 6.38
C ALA A 68 3.80 21.12 5.39
N LEU A 69 4.11 21.26 4.09
CA LEU A 69 3.47 20.46 3.05
C LEU A 69 3.78 18.98 3.22
N LEU A 70 5.06 18.62 3.40
CA LEU A 70 5.49 17.23 3.57
C LEU A 70 4.78 16.56 4.76
N ARG A 71 4.61 17.27 5.88
CA ARG A 71 3.86 16.79 7.06
C ARG A 71 2.37 16.53 6.79
N ARG A 72 1.74 17.28 5.88
CA ARG A 72 0.32 17.10 5.51
C ARG A 72 0.11 15.90 4.59
N ILE A 73 1.03 15.68 3.64
CA ILE A 73 0.89 14.62 2.64
C ILE A 73 1.39 13.25 3.12
N ARG A 74 2.29 13.21 4.11
CA ARG A 74 2.84 11.95 4.62
C ARG A 74 1.78 11.07 5.33
N MET A 75 2.08 9.78 5.40
CA MET A 75 1.34 8.83 6.23
C MET A 75 1.57 9.11 7.72
N LYS A 76 0.70 8.56 8.58
CA LYS A 76 0.87 8.67 10.03
C LYS A 76 2.24 8.09 10.42
N PRO A 77 3.08 8.83 11.17
CA PRO A 77 4.44 8.38 11.49
C PRO A 77 4.45 7.19 12.45
N VAL A 78 3.37 6.97 13.19
CA VAL A 78 3.21 5.84 14.11
C VAL A 78 2.17 4.86 13.58
N ARG A 79 2.53 3.57 13.56
CA ARG A 79 1.60 2.50 13.16
C ARG A 79 0.69 2.06 14.30
N THR A 80 1.17 2.08 15.55
CA THR A 80 0.43 1.59 16.72
C THR A 80 0.47 2.63 17.84
N LEU A 81 -0.59 2.69 18.66
CA LEU A 81 -0.63 3.57 19.83
C LEU A 81 -0.04 2.91 21.08
N SER A 82 -0.05 1.57 21.15
CA SER A 82 0.41 0.79 22.31
C SER A 82 1.90 0.42 22.26
N GLY A 83 2.59 0.68 21.15
CA GLY A 83 3.96 0.20 20.92
C GLY A 83 4.04 -1.30 20.54
N VAL A 84 2.93 -2.05 20.59
CA VAL A 84 2.88 -3.46 20.19
C VAL A 84 2.46 -3.56 18.72
N THR A 85 3.29 -4.20 17.90
CA THR A 85 3.00 -4.49 16.49
C THR A 85 2.69 -5.97 16.32
N THR A 86 1.47 -6.30 15.93
CA THR A 86 1.08 -7.69 15.65
C THR A 86 1.69 -8.15 14.33
N VAL A 87 2.45 -9.25 14.37
CA VAL A 87 3.00 -9.92 13.20
C VAL A 87 2.35 -11.28 13.08
N THR A 88 1.61 -11.51 12.00
CA THR A 88 0.97 -12.80 11.71
C THR A 88 1.84 -13.56 10.72
N VAL A 89 2.26 -14.77 11.10
CA VAL A 89 2.97 -15.72 10.23
C VAL A 89 2.10 -16.92 9.91
N LEU A 90 2.28 -17.51 8.74
CA LEU A 90 1.62 -18.75 8.35
C LEU A 90 2.68 -19.83 8.11
N THR A 91 2.41 -21.04 8.57
CA THR A 91 3.25 -22.20 8.23
C THR A 91 2.90 -22.71 6.84
N LYS A 92 3.83 -23.42 6.20
CA LYS A 92 3.57 -24.09 4.91
C LYS A 92 2.38 -25.07 4.97
N PRO A 93 1.81 -25.45 3.81
CA PRO A 93 0.75 -26.46 3.75
C PRO A 93 1.16 -27.75 4.47
N TYR A 94 0.27 -28.27 5.30
CA TYR A 94 0.46 -29.52 6.04
C TYR A 94 -0.84 -30.34 6.04
N PRO A 95 -0.76 -31.68 5.89
CA PRO A 95 -1.96 -32.52 5.84
C PRO A 95 -2.78 -32.41 7.13
N CYS A 96 -4.07 -32.12 6.98
CA CYS A 96 -5.02 -32.10 8.08
C CYS A 96 -5.53 -33.53 8.33
N PRO A 97 -5.55 -34.04 9.58
CA PRO A 97 -6.08 -35.37 9.88
C PRO A 97 -7.62 -35.45 9.72
N GLY A 98 -8.31 -34.31 9.74
CA GLY A 98 -9.75 -34.22 9.58
C GLY A 98 -10.19 -34.15 8.11
N ARG A 99 -11.35 -34.74 7.81
CA ARG A 99 -12.04 -34.58 6.52
C ARG A 99 -13.26 -33.67 6.69
N CYS A 100 -13.01 -32.36 6.68
CA CYS A 100 -14.06 -31.34 6.77
C CYS A 100 -14.48 -30.88 5.38
N ILE A 101 -15.78 -31.02 5.06
CA ILE A 101 -16.37 -30.59 3.78
C ILE A 101 -16.51 -29.07 3.65
N PHE A 102 -16.43 -28.33 4.76
CA PHE A 102 -16.56 -26.87 4.77
C PHE A 102 -15.22 -26.14 4.61
N CYS A 103 -14.10 -26.76 4.97
CA CYS A 103 -12.79 -26.10 4.89
C CYS A 103 -12.31 -26.04 3.44
N PRO A 104 -12.05 -24.84 2.88
CA PRO A 104 -11.45 -24.74 1.56
C PRO A 104 -10.08 -25.43 1.54
N THR A 105 -9.71 -25.91 0.35
CA THR A 105 -8.42 -26.59 0.12
C THR A 105 -7.81 -26.03 -1.16
N ASP A 106 -6.68 -25.35 -1.03
CA ASP A 106 -5.78 -25.04 -2.14
C ASP A 106 -4.45 -25.74 -1.84
N VAL A 107 -3.88 -26.41 -2.83
CA VAL A 107 -2.63 -27.20 -2.67
C VAL A 107 -1.43 -26.34 -2.29
N ARG A 108 -1.49 -25.04 -2.58
CA ARG A 108 -0.44 -24.06 -2.27
C ARG A 108 -0.61 -23.44 -0.88
N MET A 109 -1.76 -23.62 -0.23
CA MET A 109 -2.12 -22.91 0.99
C MET A 109 -2.31 -23.85 2.18
N PRO A 110 -2.10 -23.36 3.42
CA PRO A 110 -2.54 -24.08 4.62
C PRO A 110 -4.04 -24.28 4.60
N LYS A 111 -4.50 -25.33 5.28
CA LYS A 111 -5.93 -25.65 5.36
C LYS A 111 -6.72 -24.44 5.87
N SER A 112 -7.86 -24.17 5.24
CA SER A 112 -8.77 -23.05 5.54
C SER A 112 -8.32 -21.65 5.10
N TYR A 113 -7.11 -21.47 4.55
CA TYR A 113 -6.67 -20.18 3.99
C TYR A 113 -6.82 -20.12 2.48
N LEU A 114 -7.01 -18.92 1.94
CA LEU A 114 -7.10 -18.64 0.52
C LEU A 114 -5.94 -17.74 0.06
N PRO A 115 -5.39 -17.94 -1.15
CA PRO A 115 -4.19 -17.24 -1.61
C PRO A 115 -4.37 -15.73 -1.81
N ASP A 116 -5.61 -15.25 -1.90
CA ASP A 116 -5.98 -13.84 -2.05
C ASP A 116 -6.17 -13.11 -0.71
N GLU A 117 -6.10 -13.81 0.42
CA GLU A 117 -6.16 -13.19 1.74
C GLU A 117 -4.83 -12.47 2.05
N PRO A 118 -4.84 -11.23 2.60
CA PRO A 118 -3.62 -10.42 2.72
C PRO A 118 -2.48 -11.08 3.52
N GLY A 119 -2.79 -11.83 4.57
CA GLY A 119 -1.79 -12.55 5.36
C GLY A 119 -1.26 -13.78 4.63
N ALA A 120 -2.18 -14.54 4.03
CA ALA A 120 -1.87 -15.79 3.36
C ALA A 120 -1.12 -15.56 2.04
N MET A 121 -1.48 -14.52 1.29
CA MET A 121 -0.78 -14.03 0.11
C MET A 121 0.69 -13.73 0.41
N ARG A 122 0.98 -13.02 1.51
CA ARG A 122 2.36 -12.73 1.93
C ARG A 122 3.12 -13.99 2.32
N GLY A 123 2.44 -14.93 3.00
CA GLY A 123 3.02 -16.24 3.31
C GLY A 123 3.39 -17.01 2.04
N LEU A 124 2.49 -17.06 1.07
CA LEU A 124 2.71 -17.71 -0.22
C LEU A 124 3.83 -17.04 -1.03
N GLN A 125 3.89 -15.70 -1.06
CA GLN A 125 4.94 -14.94 -1.75
C GLN A 125 6.35 -15.24 -1.23
N ASN A 126 6.48 -15.62 0.05
CA ASN A 126 7.76 -15.96 0.69
C ASN A 126 7.92 -17.47 0.88
N ASP A 127 7.16 -18.30 0.14
CA ASP A 127 7.19 -19.77 0.25
C ASP A 127 7.00 -20.32 1.67
N PHE A 128 6.33 -19.55 2.53
CA PHE A 128 6.15 -19.80 3.96
C PHE A 128 7.47 -19.98 4.73
N ASP A 129 8.55 -19.35 4.27
CA ASP A 129 9.80 -19.22 5.00
C ASP A 129 9.59 -18.30 6.23
N PRO A 130 9.99 -18.72 7.44
CA PRO A 130 9.77 -17.93 8.65
C PRO A 130 10.73 -16.75 8.83
N TYR A 131 11.76 -16.60 7.99
CA TYR A 131 12.81 -15.60 8.11
C TYR A 131 12.78 -14.52 7.02
N LEU A 132 12.44 -14.87 5.78
CA LEU A 132 12.36 -13.97 4.62
C LEU A 132 11.17 -12.99 4.70
#